data_AF-A0A9W4WPN6-F1
#
_entry.id   AF-A0A9W4WPN6-F1
#
_cell.length_a   1.000
_cell.length_b   1.000
_cell.length_c   1.000
_cell.angle_alpha   90.00
_cell.angle_beta   90.00
_cell.angle_gamma   90.00
#
_symmetry.space_group_name_H-M   'P 1'
#
loop_
_entity.id
_entity.type
_entity.pdbx_description
1 polymer ?
#
loop_
_entity_poly.entity_id
_entity_poly.type
_entity_poly.pdbx_seq_one_letter_code
_entity_poly.pdbx_strand_id
1 'polypeptide(L)'
;MNQEKDQQIQNLQTKIRELEQKLEDYSQGGIKILFSGKANAQRVARKVKPRTLREIPELSLGSEEQKSKNLVIEGDNLLAMATLYQYHGKIDLIIADPPYNTGKDFRYNDR
;
A
#
# COMPACT_ATOMS: atom_id res chain seq x y z
N MET A 1 1.70 -15.03 35.94
CA MET A 1 2.92 -14.25 36.23
C MET A 1 4.02 -14.38 35.16
N ASN A 2 4.15 -15.51 34.43
CA ASN A 2 5.11 -15.61 33.31
C ASN A 2 4.62 -14.94 32.01
N GLN A 3 3.36 -15.17 31.60
CA GLN A 3 2.86 -14.68 30.31
C GLN A 3 2.85 -13.15 30.16
N GLU A 4 2.53 -12.40 31.23
CA GLU A 4 2.59 -10.92 31.20
C GLU A 4 4.02 -10.39 31.09
N LYS A 5 4.97 -11.05 31.76
CA LYS A 5 6.39 -10.69 31.68
C LYS A 5 6.94 -11.00 30.29
N ASP A 6 6.57 -12.14 29.71
CA ASP A 6 6.97 -12.53 28.35
C ASP A 6 6.41 -11.57 27.30
N GLN A 7 5.14 -11.15 27.45
CA GLN A 7 4.52 -10.14 26.59
C GLN A 7 5.21 -8.78 26.72
N GLN A 8 5.57 -8.39 27.95
CA GLN A 8 6.27 -7.14 28.20
C GLN A 8 7.68 -7.14 27.62
N ILE A 9 8.39 -8.27 27.70
CA ILE A 9 9.69 -8.48 27.06
C ILE A 9 9.56 -8.38 25.54
N GLN A 10 8.56 -9.02 24.92
CA GLN A 10 8.33 -8.91 23.47
C GLN A 10 8.03 -7.47 23.03
N ASN A 11 7.22 -6.74 23.81
CA ASN A 11 6.89 -5.34 23.52
C ASN A 11 8.14 -4.46 23.59
N LEU A 12 8.98 -4.64 24.61
CA LEU A 12 10.24 -3.92 24.76
C LEU A 12 11.24 -4.27 23.64
N GLN A 13 11.36 -5.54 23.27
CA GLN A 13 12.19 -5.96 22.14
C GLN A 13 11.74 -5.33 20.81
N THR A 14 10.43 -5.23 20.59
CA THR A 14 9.86 -4.56 19.41
C THR A 14 10.19 -3.06 19.44
N LYS A 15 10.05 -2.41 20.59
CA LYS A 15 10.39 -0.99 20.79
C LYS A 15 11.87 -0.70 20.52
N ILE A 16 12.75 -1.58 21.00
CA ILE A 16 14.22 -1.46 20.78
C ILE A 16 14.52 -1.52 19.29
N ARG A 17 13.97 -2.50 18.55
CA ARG A 17 14.15 -2.58 17.09
C ARG A 17 13.65 -1.34 16.36
N GLU A 18 12.50 -0.78 16.77
CA GLU A 18 12.00 0.47 16.20
C GLU A 18 12.94 1.66 16.45
N LEU A 19 13.56 1.73 17.64
CA LEU A 19 14.50 2.79 18.00
C LEU A 19 15.84 2.65 17.28
N GLU A 20 16.35 1.42 17.16
CA GLU A 20 17.56 1.10 16.38
C GLU A 20 17.36 1.50 14.91
N GLN A 21 16.22 1.15 14.32
CA GLN A 21 15.91 1.51 12.95
C GLN A 21 15.77 3.03 12.77
N LYS A 22 15.21 3.74 13.75
CA LYS A 22 15.19 5.22 13.74
C LYS A 22 16.60 5.81 13.83
N LEU A 23 17.47 5.25 14.67
CA LEU A 23 18.86 5.70 14.82
C LEU A 23 19.67 5.48 13.55
N GLU A 24 19.50 4.32 12.91
CA GLU A 24 20.10 4.02 11.61
C GLU A 24 19.57 4.96 10.52
N ASP A 25 18.28 5.26 10.57
CA ASP A 25 17.67 6.28 9.73
C ASP A 25 18.26 7.68 9.95
N TYR A 26 18.64 8.05 11.17
CA TYR A 26 19.28 9.35 11.46
C TYR A 26 20.77 9.36 11.06
N SER A 27 21.46 8.22 11.13
CA SER A 27 22.89 8.12 10.82
C SER A 27 23.20 8.09 9.33
N GLN A 28 22.26 7.66 8.49
CA GLN A 28 22.44 7.56 7.03
C GLN A 28 22.55 8.92 6.30
N GLY A 29 22.37 10.05 6.98
CA GLY A 29 22.43 11.37 6.36
C GLY A 29 21.29 11.63 5.35
N GLY A 30 21.17 12.88 4.88
CA GLY A 30 20.17 13.31 3.91
C GLY A 30 18.93 14.00 4.51
N ILE A 31 18.15 14.67 3.65
CA ILE A 31 16.93 15.38 4.04
C ILE A 31 15.75 14.39 4.06
N LYS A 32 15.09 14.26 5.21
CA LYS A 32 13.91 13.40 5.37
C LYS A 32 12.65 14.23 5.57
N ILE A 33 11.64 13.95 4.76
CA ILE A 33 10.30 14.50 4.96
C ILE A 33 9.58 13.65 6.01
N LEU A 34 9.22 14.31 7.11
CA LEU A 34 8.45 13.78 8.23
C LEU A 34 7.05 14.38 8.18
N PHE A 35 6.04 13.53 8.26
CA PHE A 35 4.64 13.95 8.30
C PHE A 35 3.85 13.02 9.22
N SER A 36 2.78 13.57 9.82
CA SER A 36 1.88 12.81 10.68
C SER A 36 1.22 11.69 9.88
N GLY A 37 1.18 10.48 10.44
CA GLY A 37 0.60 9.31 9.76
C GLY A 37 1.55 8.53 8.85
N LYS A 38 2.81 8.95 8.65
CA LYS A 38 3.80 8.20 7.83
C LYS A 38 3.94 6.73 8.24
N ALA A 39 4.09 6.46 9.54
CA ALA A 39 4.18 5.10 10.07
C ALA A 39 2.89 4.30 9.83
N ASN A 40 1.72 4.93 9.91
CA ASN A 40 0.44 4.29 9.60
C ASN A 40 0.34 3.96 8.11
N ALA A 41 0.69 4.88 7.22
CA ALA A 41 0.69 4.63 5.78
C ALA A 41 1.60 3.45 5.40
N GLN A 42 2.81 3.38 5.98
CA GLN A 42 3.71 2.24 5.80
C GLN A 42 3.10 0.92 6.32
N ARG A 43 2.45 0.96 7.49
CA ARG A 43 1.78 -0.20 8.07
C ARG A 43 0.61 -0.67 7.20
N VAL A 44 -0.19 0.25 6.65
CA VAL A 44 -1.28 -0.06 5.72
C VAL A 44 -0.72 -0.72 4.47
N ALA A 45 0.29 -0.12 3.83
CA ALA A 45 0.92 -0.69 2.63
C ALA A 45 1.42 -2.13 2.84
N ARG A 46 2.01 -2.44 4.00
CA ARG A 46 2.46 -3.81 4.35
C ARG A 46 1.33 -4.80 4.58
N LYS A 47 0.13 -4.33 4.95
CA LYS A 47 -1.04 -5.18 5.23
C LYS A 47 -1.85 -5.49 3.98
N VAL A 48 -1.78 -4.64 2.96
CA VAL A 48 -2.50 -4.81 1.71
C VAL A 48 -2.01 -6.09 1.03
N LYS A 49 -2.95 -6.94 0.65
CA LYS A 49 -2.67 -8.22 -0.03
C LYS A 49 -3.28 -8.20 -1.44
N PRO A 50 -2.61 -8.84 -2.43
CA PRO A 50 -3.20 -9.08 -3.74
C PRO A 50 -4.55 -9.80 -3.61
N ARG A 51 -5.48 -9.49 -4.51
CA ARG A 51 -6.79 -10.16 -4.60
C ARG A 51 -6.92 -10.90 -5.93
N THR A 52 -7.87 -11.83 -5.98
CA THR A 52 -8.25 -12.49 -7.25
C THR A 52 -9.18 -11.57 -8.03
N LEU A 53 -8.93 -11.44 -9.33
CA LEU A 53 -9.82 -10.73 -10.24
C LEU A 53 -10.99 -11.63 -10.65
N ARG A 54 -12.19 -11.06 -10.71
CA ARG A 54 -13.39 -11.71 -11.24
C ARG A 54 -13.75 -11.02 -12.54
N GLU A 55 -13.81 -11.76 -13.63
CA GLU A 55 -14.29 -11.25 -14.91
C GLU A 55 -15.82 -11.02 -14.83
N ILE A 56 -16.30 -9.96 -15.47
CA ILE A 56 -17.73 -9.64 -15.60
C ILE A 56 -18.06 -9.74 -17.10
N PRO A 57 -18.54 -10.90 -17.58
CA PRO A 57 -18.73 -11.12 -19.01
C PRO A 57 -19.64 -10.07 -19.67
N GLU A 58 -20.63 -9.57 -18.93
CA GLU A 58 -21.59 -8.58 -19.42
C GLU A 58 -20.95 -7.21 -19.72
N LEU A 59 -19.79 -6.92 -19.11
CA LEU A 59 -19.03 -5.67 -19.31
C LEU A 59 -17.74 -5.89 -20.13
N SER A 60 -17.43 -7.14 -20.45
CA SER A 60 -16.28 -7.50 -21.28
C SER A 60 -16.61 -7.31 -22.77
N LEU A 61 -15.60 -6.89 -23.55
CA LEU A 61 -15.70 -6.74 -25.00
C LEU A 61 -14.76 -7.72 -25.71
N GLY A 62 -15.28 -8.36 -26.76
CA GLY A 62 -14.59 -9.36 -27.58
C GLY A 62 -15.17 -10.77 -27.38
N SER A 63 -15.08 -11.62 -28.40
CA SER A 63 -15.35 -13.06 -28.25
C SER A 63 -14.25 -13.74 -27.43
N GLU A 64 -14.45 -14.99 -27.01
CA GLU A 64 -13.43 -15.76 -26.28
C GLU A 64 -12.10 -15.84 -27.06
N GLU A 65 -12.16 -15.82 -28.40
CA GLU A 65 -11.00 -15.82 -29.30
C GLU A 65 -10.42 -14.42 -29.57
N GLN A 66 -11.15 -13.36 -29.19
CA GLN A 66 -10.82 -11.94 -29.44
C GLN A 66 -10.74 -11.12 -28.15
N LYS A 67 -10.44 -11.74 -27.00
CA LYS A 67 -10.32 -11.00 -25.73
C LYS A 67 -9.34 -9.85 -25.85
N SER A 68 -9.80 -8.66 -25.44
CA SER A 68 -9.00 -7.44 -25.39
C SER A 68 -7.77 -7.64 -24.50
N LYS A 69 -6.63 -7.06 -24.90
CA LYS A 69 -5.43 -7.00 -24.06
C LYS A 69 -5.51 -5.93 -22.98
N ASN A 70 -6.54 -5.08 -23.02
CA ASN A 70 -6.76 -4.00 -22.07
C ASN A 70 -7.54 -4.53 -20.85
N LEU A 71 -7.15 -4.08 -19.66
CA LEU A 71 -7.80 -4.47 -18.41
C LEU A 71 -8.40 -3.24 -17.73
N VAL A 72 -9.65 -3.35 -17.32
CA VAL A 72 -10.32 -2.37 -16.46
C VAL A 72 -10.60 -3.04 -15.12
N ILE A 73 -10.15 -2.43 -14.02
CA ILE A 73 -10.35 -2.94 -12.67
C ILE A 73 -11.22 -1.94 -11.91
N GLU A 74 -12.35 -2.42 -11.39
CA GLU A 74 -13.20 -1.64 -10.47
C GLU A 74 -12.78 -1.92 -9.02
N GLY A 75 -12.58 -0.85 -8.23
CA GLY A 75 -12.33 -0.94 -6.81
C GLY A 75 -11.33 0.09 -6.28
N ASP A 76 -10.86 -0.16 -5.06
CA ASP A 76 -9.83 0.64 -4.40
C ASP A 76 -8.48 0.50 -5.14
N ASN A 77 -7.83 1.64 -5.41
CA ASN A 77 -6.60 1.66 -6.21
C ASN A 77 -5.42 0.99 -5.50
N LEU A 78 -5.31 1.06 -4.17
CA LEU A 78 -4.22 0.44 -3.42
C LEU A 78 -4.31 -1.08 -3.49
N LEU A 79 -5.52 -1.63 -3.38
CA LEU A 79 -5.78 -3.07 -3.57
C LEU A 79 -5.57 -3.51 -5.03
N ALA A 80 -6.01 -2.70 -6.00
CA ALA A 80 -5.80 -2.98 -7.41
C ALA A 80 -4.31 -3.01 -7.76
N MET A 81 -3.54 -2.01 -7.30
CA MET A 81 -2.10 -1.94 -7.53
C MET A 81 -1.33 -3.10 -6.88
N ALA A 82 -1.72 -3.51 -5.67
CA ALA A 82 -1.13 -4.70 -5.04
C ALA A 82 -1.39 -5.98 -5.84
N THR A 83 -2.57 -6.09 -6.47
CA THR A 83 -2.92 -7.21 -7.36
C THR A 83 -2.12 -7.17 -8.66
N LEU A 84 -1.92 -5.97 -9.22
CA LEU A 84 -1.14 -5.74 -10.43
C LEU A 84 0.38 -5.88 -10.23
N TYR A 85 0.87 -6.14 -9.01
CA TYR A 85 2.29 -6.32 -8.73
C TYR A 85 2.94 -7.45 -9.57
N GLN A 86 2.15 -8.42 -10.06
CA GLN A 86 2.62 -9.43 -11.02
C GLN A 86 3.18 -8.85 -12.34
N TYR A 87 2.82 -7.60 -12.68
CA TYR A 87 3.31 -6.85 -13.83
C TYR A 87 4.48 -5.91 -13.52
N HIS A 88 5.08 -6.01 -12.32
CA HIS A 88 6.25 -5.20 -11.96
C HIS A 88 7.36 -5.34 -13.02
N GLY A 89 8.01 -4.22 -13.34
CA GLY A 89 9.04 -4.16 -14.38
C GLY A 89 8.53 -4.28 -15.83
N LYS A 90 7.22 -4.38 -16.05
CA LYS A 90 6.58 -4.45 -17.38
C LYS A 90 5.73 -3.22 -17.71
N ILE A 91 5.74 -2.20 -16.87
CA ILE A 91 4.94 -0.98 -17.04
C ILE A 91 5.84 0.13 -17.56
N ASP A 92 5.55 0.62 -18.77
CA ASP A 92 6.32 1.68 -19.41
C ASP A 92 5.92 3.08 -18.92
N LEU A 93 4.62 3.30 -18.68
CA LEU A 93 4.07 4.60 -18.31
C LEU A 93 2.92 4.44 -17.30
N ILE A 94 2.94 5.27 -16.27
CA ILE A 94 1.83 5.45 -15.33
C ILE A 94 1.33 6.88 -15.46
N ILE A 95 0.03 7.03 -15.73
CA ILE A 95 -0.67 8.32 -15.71
C ILE A 95 -1.65 8.30 -14.55
N ALA A 96 -1.58 9.30 -13.68
CA ALA A 96 -2.48 9.45 -12.54
C ALA A 96 -2.86 10.92 -12.36
N ASP A 97 -4.14 11.16 -12.09
CA ASP A 97 -4.70 12.48 -11.76
C ASP A 97 -5.31 12.43 -10.35
N PRO A 98 -4.46 12.44 -9.29
CA PRO A 98 -4.94 12.35 -7.91
C PRO A 98 -5.59 13.67 -7.45
N PRO A 99 -6.43 13.65 -6.41
CA PRO A 99 -7.00 14.86 -5.84
C PRO A 99 -5.91 15.80 -5.32
N TYR A 100 -5.93 17.07 -5.76
CA TYR A 100 -4.88 18.06 -5.45
C TYR A 100 -4.95 18.67 -4.05
N ASN A 101 -5.92 18.26 -3.22
CA ASN A 101 -6.08 18.75 -1.84
C ASN A 101 -6.16 20.29 -1.72
N THR A 102 -6.91 20.95 -2.60
CA THR A 102 -7.14 22.40 -2.62
C THR A 102 -8.07 22.91 -1.51
N GLY A 103 -8.43 22.05 -0.56
CA GLY A 103 -9.29 22.37 0.59
C GLY A 103 -10.78 22.17 0.39
N LYS A 104 -11.25 21.84 -0.82
CA LYS A 104 -12.68 21.61 -1.11
C LYS A 104 -13.07 20.13 -1.28
N ASP A 105 -12.18 19.32 -1.82
CA ASP A 105 -12.58 18.04 -2.44
C ASP A 105 -12.01 16.77 -1.79
N PHE A 106 -11.14 16.86 -0.78
CA PHE A 106 -10.45 15.67 -0.25
C PHE A 106 -10.48 15.56 1.27
N ARG A 107 -10.89 14.38 1.77
CA ARG A 107 -10.81 13.97 3.18
C ARG A 107 -10.26 12.55 3.27
N TYR A 108 -9.27 12.33 4.13
CA TYR A 108 -8.75 10.98 4.41
C TYR A 108 -9.81 10.14 5.14
N ASN A 109 -10.21 9.01 4.56
CA ASN A 109 -11.21 8.10 5.12
C ASN A 109 -10.60 6.75 5.58
N ASP A 110 -9.28 6.68 5.72
CA ASP A 110 -8.54 5.44 5.93
C ASP A 110 -8.55 4.99 7.42
N ARG A 111 -9.66 5.24 8.12
CA ARG A 111 -9.86 4.87 9.53
C ARG A 111 -10.09 3.37 9.70
#